data_AF-A0A497CRS2-F1
#
_entry.id   AF-A0A497CRS2-F1
#
_cell.length_a   1.000
_cell.length_b   1.000
_cell.length_c   1.000
_cell.angle_alpha   90.00
_cell.angle_beta   90.00
_cell.angle_gamma   90.00
#
_symmetry.space_group_name_H-M   'P 1'
#
loop_
_entity.id
_entity.type
_entity.pdbx_description
1 polymer ?
#
loop_
_entity_poly.entity_id
_entity_poly.type
_entity_poly.pdbx_seq_one_letter_code
_entity_poly.pdbx_strand_id
1 'polypeptide(L)' 'MKIRVALPEDAEKIAANNVLLARESEGKNIEYETALRGVREAIDYENKGFYIVAEENGEIMGQANGNI' A
#
# COMPACT_ATOMS: atom_id res chain seq x y z
N MET A 1 9.39 2.42 15.86
CA MET A 1 9.50 1.92 14.47
C MET A 1 9.57 0.39 14.38
N LYS A 2 8.66 -0.23 13.62
CA LYS A 2 8.60 -1.67 13.29
C LYS A 2 8.42 -1.84 11.78
N ILE A 3 9.13 -2.79 11.16
CA ILE A 3 8.92 -3.17 9.76
C ILE A 3 8.16 -4.50 9.75
N ARG A 4 7.05 -4.60 9.00
CA ARG A 4 6.22 -5.81 8.92
C ARG A 4 5.52 -5.92 7.56
N VAL A 5 5.02 -7.12 7.25
CA VAL A 5 4.07 -7.31 6.15
C VAL A 5 2.78 -6.54 6.49
N ALA A 6 2.15 -5.95 5.46
CA ALA A 6 0.89 -5.25 5.61
C ALA A 6 -0.23 -6.22 6.02
N LEU A 7 -1.15 -5.70 6.82
CA LEU A 7 -2.39 -6.36 7.24
C LEU A 7 -3.56 -5.73 6.47
N PRO A 8 -4.72 -6.39 6.39
CA PRO A 8 -5.90 -5.84 5.71
C PRO A 8 -6.31 -4.46 6.22
N GLU A 9 -6.12 -4.15 7.51
CA GLU A 9 -6.38 -2.83 8.09
C GLU A 9 -5.49 -1.69 7.54
N ASP A 10 -4.32 -2.00 6.96
CA ASP A 10 -3.43 -0.97 6.39
C ASP A 10 -3.87 -0.53 4.98
N ALA A 11 -4.79 -1.27 4.34
CA ALA A 11 -5.09 -1.14 2.91
C ALA A 11 -5.52 0.27 2.50
N GLU A 12 -6.33 0.94 3.32
CA GLU A 12 -6.80 2.31 3.04
C GLU A 12 -5.67 3.32 3.05
N LYS A 13 -4.79 3.24 4.05
CA LYS A 13 -3.62 4.12 4.15
C LYS A 13 -2.65 3.88 3.00
N ILE A 14 -2.39 2.62 2.67
CA ILE A 14 -1.52 2.23 1.55
C ILE A 14 -2.09 2.72 0.22
N ALA A 15 -3.41 2.58 0.00
CA ALA A 15 -4.07 3.03 -1.21
C ALA A 15 -4.02 4.55 -1.37
N ALA A 16 -4.29 5.30 -0.30
CA ALA A 16 -4.16 6.75 -0.29
C ALA A 16 -2.73 7.19 -0.63
N ASN A 17 -1.73 6.54 -0.03
CA ASN A 17 -0.32 6.80 -0.33
C ASN A 17 0.05 6.46 -1.78
N ASN A 18 -0.46 5.37 -2.35
CA ASN A 18 -0.24 5.02 -3.76
C ASN A 18 -0.82 6.06 -4.73
N VAL A 19 -2.01 6.62 -4.42
CA VAL A 19 -2.60 7.70 -5.22
C VAL A 19 -1.72 8.95 -5.18
N LEU A 20 -1.23 9.33 -4.00
CA LEU A 20 -0.33 10.46 -3.84
C LEU A 20 1.00 10.23 -4.56
N LEU A 21 1.60 9.05 -4.39
CA LEU A 21 2.85 8.67 -5.04
C LEU A 21 2.72 8.74 -6.56
N ALA A 22 1.68 8.13 -7.14
CA ALA A 22 1.47 8.15 -8.59
C ALA A 22 1.32 9.58 -9.14
N ARG A 23 0.68 10.46 -8.38
CA ARG A 23 0.58 11.88 -8.74
C ARG A 23 1.92 12.60 -8.65
N GLU A 24 2.69 12.35 -7.59
CA GLU A 24 3.98 13.00 -7.34
C GLU A 24 5.08 12.53 -8.31
N SER A 25 5.25 11.23 -8.49
CA SER A 25 6.37 10.65 -9.25
C SER A 25 6.09 10.49 -10.74
N GLU A 26 4.83 10.31 -11.14
CA GLU A 26 4.44 9.99 -12.52
C GLU A 26 3.42 10.97 -13.11
N GLY A 27 2.90 11.92 -12.33
CA GLY A 27 1.86 12.84 -12.78
C GLY A 27 0.52 12.16 -13.10
N LYS A 28 0.30 10.93 -12.60
CA LYS A 28 -0.91 10.13 -12.85
C LYS A 28 -1.97 10.38 -11.77
N ASN A 29 -3.22 10.57 -12.20
CA ASN A 29 -4.36 10.59 -11.29
C ASN A 29 -5.00 9.20 -11.28
N ILE A 30 -4.79 8.46 -10.20
CA ILE A 30 -5.40 7.15 -9.97
C ILE A 30 -6.62 7.34 -9.09
N GLU A 31 -7.76 6.79 -9.49
CA GLU A 31 -8.96 6.74 -8.65
C GLU A 31 -8.69 5.93 -7.38
N TYR A 32 -9.03 6.49 -6.22
CA TYR A 32 -8.79 5.85 -4.92
C TYR A 32 -9.36 4.43 -4.85
N GLU A 33 -10.59 4.22 -5.33
CA GLU A 33 -11.23 2.89 -5.34
C GLU A 33 -10.47 1.87 -6.20
N THR A 34 -9.81 2.32 -7.27
CA THR A 34 -8.97 1.45 -8.09
C THR A 34 -7.71 1.05 -7.34
N ALA A 35 -7.06 2.02 -6.67
CA ALA A 35 -5.89 1.75 -5.84
C ALA A 35 -6.23 0.81 -4.67
N LEU A 36 -7.34 1.07 -3.97
CA LEU A 36 -7.79 0.28 -2.82
C LEU A 36 -8.06 -1.17 -3.20
N ARG A 37 -8.76 -1.41 -4.31
CA ARG A 37 -8.98 -2.77 -4.81
C ARG A 37 -7.67 -3.49 -5.11
N GLY A 38 -6.73 -2.82 -5.78
CA GLY A 38 -5.42 -3.40 -6.10
C GLY A 38 -4.60 -3.74 -4.85
N VAL A 39 -4.61 -2.85 -3.85
CA VAL A 39 -3.93 -3.08 -2.57
C VAL A 39 -4.53 -4.26 -1.83
N ARG A 40 -5.86 -4.34 -1.72
CA ARG A 40 -6.54 -5.48 -1.09
C ARG A 40 -6.21 -6.80 -1.79
N GLU A 41 -6.25 -6.82 -3.12
CA GLU A 41 -5.90 -8.02 -3.88
C GLU A 41 -4.44 -8.46 -3.66
N ALA A 42 -3.49 -7.53 -3.52
CA ALA A 42 -2.10 -7.86 -3.22
C ALA A 42 -1.89 -8.31 -1.76
N ILE A 43 -2.75 -7.90 -0.81
CA ILE A 43 -2.69 -8.37 0.58
C ILE A 43 -3.36 -9.75 0.72
N ASP A 44 -4.51 -9.94 0.07
CA ASP A 44 -5.35 -11.13 0.24
C ASP A 44 -4.85 -12.36 -0.55
N TYR A 45 -4.09 -12.15 -1.63
CA TYR A 45 -3.62 -13.22 -2.51
C TYR A 45 -2.09 -13.21 -2.61
N GLU A 46 -1.43 -14.18 -1.96
CA GLU A 46 0.04 -14.31 -1.89
C GLU A 46 0.71 -14.33 -3.28
N ASN A 47 0.01 -14.78 -4.33
CA ASN A 47 0.53 -14.84 -5.70
C ASN A 47 0.39 -13.50 -6.47
N LYS A 48 -0.23 -12.47 -5.89
CA LYS A 48 -0.40 -11.15 -6.50
C LYS A 48 0.59 -10.11 -5.98
N GLY A 49 1.36 -10.46 -4.96
CA GLY A 49 2.38 -9.61 -4.35
C GLY A 49 2.25 -9.54 -2.84
N PHE A 50 2.96 -8.59 -2.26
CA PHE A 50 2.84 -8.24 -0.85
C PHE A 50 3.24 -6.77 -0.65
N TYR A 51 2.79 -6.18 0.45
CA TYR A 51 3.26 -4.90 0.94
C TYR A 51 4.10 -5.10 2.21
N ILE A 52 5.20 -4.36 2.32
CA ILE A 52 5.94 -4.14 3.56
C ILE A 52 5.64 -2.71 4.01
N VAL A 53 5.36 -2.54 5.30
CA VAL A 53 5.14 -1.25 5.92
C VAL A 53 6.14 -0.98 7.04
N ALA A 54 6.53 0.28 7.18
CA ALA A 54 7.21 0.81 8.36
C ALA A 54 6.17 1.50 9.24
N GLU A 55 5.95 0.98 10.44
CA GLU A 55 4.96 1.46 11.41
C GLU A 55 5.64 2.12 12.61
N GLU A 56 5.08 3.23 13.08
CA GLU A 56 5.42 3.85 14.35
C GLU A 56 4.16 4.33 15.08
N ASN A 57 3.98 3.91 16.33
CA ASN A 57 2.82 4.27 17.16
C ASN A 57 1.45 3.98 16.50
N GLY A 58 1.35 2.89 15.72
CA GLY A 58 0.13 2.53 14.99
C GLY A 58 -0.07 3.29 13.68
N GLU A 59 0.85 4.18 13.30
CA GLU A 59 0.80 4.91 12.03
C GLU A 59 1.79 4.36 11.00
N ILE A 60 1.36 4.26 9.75
CA ILE A 60 2.22 3.88 8.63
C ILE A 60 3.05 5.08 8.20
N MET A 61 4.36 5.01 8.43
CA MET A 61 5.35 6.03 8.08
C MET A 61 5.94 5.83 6.68
N GLY A 62 5.83 4.62 6.12
CA GLY A 62 6.30 4.31 4.78
C GLY A 62 5.86 2.92 4.31
N GLN A 63 5.91 2.69 3.01
CA GLN A 63 5.50 1.44 2.38
C GLN A 63 6.38 1.09 1.18
N ALA A 64 6.47 -0.20 0.88
CA ALA A 64 7.02 -0.74 -0.36
C ALA A 64 6.22 -1.97 -0.77
N ASN A 65 6.09 -2.21 -2.07
CA ASN A 65 5.45 -3.41 -2.61
C ASN A 65 6.45 -4.27 -3.39
N GLY A 66 6.22 -5.57 -3.41
CA GLY A 66 7.03 -6.53 -4.16
C GLY A 66 6.21 -7.76 -4.57
N ASN A 67 6.77 -8.53 -5.50
CA ASN A 67 6.21 -9.80 -5.97
C ASN A 67 7.30 -10.87 -5.82
N ILE A 68 6.90 -12.12 -5.53
CA ILE A 68 7.79 -13.28 -5.43
C ILE A 68 7.79 -14.03 -6.77
#